data_AF-A0A7S3HB74-F1
#
_entry.id   AF-A0A7S3HB74-F1
#
_cell.length_a   1.000
_cell.length_b   1.000
_cell.length_c   1.000
_cell.angle_alpha   90.00
_cell.angle_beta   90.00
_cell.angle_gamma   90.00
#
_symmetry.space_group_name_H-M   'P 1'
#
loop_
_entity.id
_entity.type
_entity.pdbx_description
1 polymer ?
#
loop_
_entity_poly.entity_id
_entity_poly.type
_entity_poly.pdbx_seq_one_letter_code
_entity_poly.pdbx_strand_id
1 'polypeptide(L)'
;KSQSVLVECTVVRMVEYHSNDFDLYEWAEEAKTIHVLPDISEYKIDTNEATSNQKLEVYHEKWDDFYSNHNSGKFFKPRRYLVVEFGSYLTRCGEVKATIVEAGCGHGCSMYPIIEKFSVSYIATDYSAEVIHILERDGMFDKSRSSATLWDVTLAAPEPLGSLIKGPVGAVMSIFTLSAVHPSKHIASLQNMRSLLLNHADPSLNGLILFRDYGIHDMTMYRHKLRYSDTLFGRTDGTLSYYFDLDYLRSIAEAAGLYVLELEYATVRTANRKKGTEMRRVFVHAVLSIHPPS
;
A
#
# COMPACT_ATOMS: atom_id res chain seq x y z
N LYS A 1 5.82 -36.08 -47.11
CA LYS A 1 6.59 -35.00 -46.45
C LYS A 1 5.66 -33.83 -46.17
N SER A 2 5.14 -33.73 -44.96
CA SER A 2 4.61 -32.49 -44.36
C SER A 2 4.30 -32.83 -42.90
N GLN A 3 5.27 -32.63 -42.03
CA GLN A 3 5.08 -32.70 -40.59
C GLN A 3 4.51 -31.35 -40.16
N SER A 4 3.33 -31.39 -39.57
CA SER A 4 2.73 -30.27 -38.84
C SER A 4 3.60 -29.97 -37.62
N VAL A 5 4.25 -28.79 -37.64
CA VAL A 5 4.98 -28.26 -36.49
C VAL A 5 3.96 -27.79 -35.47
N LEU A 6 3.86 -28.52 -34.36
CA LEU A 6 3.23 -28.06 -33.14
C LEU A 6 4.06 -26.88 -32.61
N VAL A 7 3.47 -25.69 -32.64
CA VAL A 7 4.01 -24.54 -31.94
C VAL A 7 3.74 -24.77 -30.46
N GLU A 8 4.75 -25.24 -29.72
CA GLU A 8 4.74 -25.24 -28.27
C GLU A 8 4.55 -23.79 -27.81
N CYS A 9 3.37 -23.51 -27.26
CA CYS A 9 3.10 -22.28 -26.57
C CYS A 9 3.91 -22.30 -25.27
N THR A 10 5.12 -21.75 -25.31
CA THR A 10 5.96 -21.57 -24.15
C THR A 10 5.18 -20.75 -23.13
N VAL A 11 4.78 -21.39 -22.03
CA VAL A 11 4.24 -20.72 -20.86
C VAL A 11 5.26 -19.68 -20.45
N VAL A 12 4.98 -18.40 -20.72
CA VAL A 12 5.73 -17.30 -20.13
C VAL A 12 5.50 -17.43 -18.64
N ARG A 13 6.46 -18.02 -17.92
CA ARG A 13 6.50 -17.92 -16.46
C ARG A 13 6.51 -16.44 -16.15
N MET A 14 5.38 -15.91 -15.69
CA MET A 14 5.33 -14.57 -15.15
C MET A 14 6.32 -14.52 -14.00
N VAL A 15 7.17 -13.50 -14.01
CA VAL A 15 8.14 -13.29 -12.95
C VAL A 15 7.36 -12.83 -11.73
N GLU A 16 7.02 -13.77 -10.86
CA GLU A 16 6.51 -13.50 -9.52
C GLU A 16 7.66 -12.95 -8.67
N TYR A 17 7.59 -11.67 -8.31
CA TYR A 17 8.58 -11.02 -7.44
C TYR A 17 8.12 -11.10 -5.98
N HIS A 18 8.45 -12.22 -5.33
CA HIS A 18 8.29 -12.38 -3.89
C HIS A 18 9.68 -12.59 -3.30
N SER A 19 10.32 -11.48 -2.89
CA SER A 19 11.60 -11.56 -2.20
C SER A 19 11.41 -12.40 -0.94
N ASN A 20 12.09 -13.55 -0.91
CA ASN A 20 12.09 -14.53 0.16
C ASN A 20 13.54 -14.75 0.62
N ASP A 21 14.24 -13.64 0.92
CA ASP A 21 15.68 -13.61 1.16
C ASP A 21 16.08 -14.24 2.51
N PHE A 22 15.12 -14.55 3.38
CA PHE A 22 15.30 -15.24 4.65
C PHE A 22 13.98 -15.85 5.17
N ASP A 23 14.05 -16.85 6.04
CA ASP A 23 12.88 -17.37 6.73
C ASP A 23 12.43 -16.41 7.85
N LEU A 24 11.16 -16.02 7.83
CA LEU A 24 10.62 -15.07 8.79
C LEU A 24 10.61 -15.62 10.22
N TYR A 25 10.29 -16.90 10.41
CA TYR A 25 10.11 -17.47 11.75
C TYR A 25 11.46 -17.75 12.41
N GLU A 26 12.45 -18.21 11.65
CA GLU A 26 13.84 -18.28 12.12
C GLU A 26 14.35 -16.89 12.51
N TRP A 27 14.08 -15.88 11.67
CA TRP A 27 14.42 -14.49 12.00
C TRP A 27 13.68 -13.99 13.24
N ALA A 28 12.39 -14.31 13.39
CA ALA A 28 11.60 -13.86 14.54
C ALA A 28 12.19 -14.38 15.86
N GLU A 29 12.63 -15.64 15.90
CA GLU A 29 13.30 -16.21 17.07
C GLU A 29 14.66 -15.55 17.32
N GLU A 30 15.49 -15.38 16.29
CA GLU A 30 16.77 -14.67 16.41
C GLU A 30 16.57 -13.23 16.92
N ALA A 31 15.63 -12.50 16.33
CA ALA A 31 15.35 -11.10 16.65
C ALA A 31 14.89 -10.91 18.10
N LYS A 32 14.13 -11.85 18.67
CA LYS A 32 13.73 -11.82 20.11
C LYS A 32 14.93 -11.95 21.05
N THR A 33 16.02 -12.59 20.62
CA THR A 33 17.24 -12.70 21.44
C THR A 33 18.14 -11.46 21.36
N ILE A 34 18.03 -10.70 20.27
CA ILE A 34 18.89 -9.53 19.99
C ILE A 34 18.19 -8.21 20.38
N HIS A 35 16.87 -8.17 20.27
CA HIS A 35 16.07 -6.97 20.44
C HIS A 35 15.08 -7.11 21.59
N VAL A 36 14.96 -6.03 22.37
CA VAL A 36 13.96 -5.89 23.43
C VAL A 36 12.99 -4.80 22.99
N LEU A 37 11.72 -5.16 22.83
CA LEU A 37 10.65 -4.19 22.57
C LEU A 37 10.36 -3.40 23.86
N PRO A 38 10.00 -2.11 23.74
CA PRO A 38 9.54 -1.35 24.90
C PRO A 38 8.22 -1.95 25.44
N ASP A 39 7.97 -1.68 26.73
CA ASP A 39 6.69 -2.01 27.36
C ASP A 39 5.54 -1.32 26.62
N ILE A 40 4.36 -1.96 26.64
CA ILE A 40 3.15 -1.37 26.10
C ILE A 40 2.79 -0.16 26.95
N SER A 41 2.67 1.00 26.31
CA SER A 41 2.29 2.24 26.97
C SER A 41 0.86 2.17 27.49
N GLU A 42 0.63 2.65 28.71
CA GLU A 42 -0.71 2.85 29.28
C GLU A 42 -1.49 3.96 28.57
N TYR A 43 -0.80 4.83 27.81
CA TYR A 43 -1.43 5.87 27.01
C TYR A 43 -2.25 5.22 25.87
N LYS A 44 -3.57 5.22 26.04
CA LYS A 44 -4.49 4.81 24.98
C LYS A 44 -4.65 5.96 24.00
N ILE A 45 -4.36 5.70 22.73
CA ILE A 45 -4.81 6.59 21.65
C ILE A 45 -6.33 6.62 21.72
N ASP A 46 -6.93 7.78 21.91
CA ASP A 46 -8.38 7.89 21.96
C ASP A 46 -8.98 7.60 20.58
N THR A 47 -9.66 6.46 20.45
CA THR A 47 -10.27 5.99 19.20
C THR A 47 -11.73 6.41 19.05
N ASN A 48 -12.37 6.89 20.12
CA ASN A 48 -13.81 7.18 20.15
C ASN A 48 -14.12 8.66 19.88
N GLU A 49 -13.12 9.53 19.82
CA GLU A 49 -13.31 10.98 19.72
C GLU A 49 -13.28 11.53 18.27
N ALA A 50 -13.41 10.66 17.26
CA ALA A 50 -13.41 11.02 15.84
C ALA A 50 -14.75 11.58 15.31
N THR A 51 -15.61 12.12 16.18
CA THR A 51 -16.90 12.75 15.81
C THR A 51 -16.91 14.28 15.91
N SER A 52 -15.83 14.93 16.36
CA SER A 52 -15.72 16.39 16.36
C SER A 52 -14.78 16.87 15.24
N ASN A 53 -15.28 17.78 14.39
CA ASN A 53 -14.52 18.37 13.26
C ASN A 53 -13.16 18.97 13.65
N GLN A 54 -12.95 19.30 14.93
CA GLN A 54 -11.70 19.88 15.47
C GLN A 54 -10.50 18.92 15.54
N LYS A 55 -10.67 17.59 15.53
CA LYS A 55 -9.55 16.64 15.62
C LYS A 55 -9.13 16.01 14.29
N LEU A 56 -10.00 16.05 13.27
CA LEU A 56 -9.62 15.76 11.88
C LEU A 56 -8.51 16.72 11.42
N GLU A 57 -8.57 17.98 11.87
CA GLU A 57 -7.52 19.00 11.66
C GLU A 57 -6.16 18.59 12.29
N VAL A 58 -6.16 18.02 13.50
CA VAL A 58 -4.92 17.68 14.26
C VAL A 58 -4.10 16.54 13.64
N TYR A 59 -4.74 15.54 13.01
CA TYR A 59 -4.00 14.50 12.28
C TYR A 59 -3.63 14.95 10.86
N HIS A 60 -4.42 15.85 10.26
CA HIS A 60 -4.08 16.51 8.99
C HIS A 60 -2.73 17.22 9.11
N GLU A 61 -2.55 17.94 10.21
CA GLU A 61 -1.32 18.68 10.51
C GLU A 61 -0.08 17.78 10.53
N LYS A 62 -0.13 16.57 11.09
CA LYS A 62 1.09 15.74 11.24
C LYS A 62 1.65 15.22 9.92
N TRP A 63 0.78 14.77 9.01
CA TRP A 63 1.25 14.32 7.69
C TRP A 63 1.60 15.51 6.80
N ASP A 64 0.85 16.62 6.86
CA ASP A 64 1.23 17.87 6.17
C ASP A 64 2.58 18.41 6.66
N ASP A 65 2.85 18.38 7.97
CA ASP A 65 4.15 18.73 8.57
C ASP A 65 5.25 17.78 8.11
N PHE A 66 4.97 16.47 8.09
CA PHE A 66 5.92 15.48 7.57
C PHE A 66 6.29 15.81 6.13
N TYR A 67 5.32 16.06 5.25
CA TYR A 67 5.58 16.35 3.84
C TYR A 67 6.22 17.72 3.63
N SER A 68 5.85 18.74 4.42
CA SER A 68 6.49 20.05 4.41
C SER A 68 8.00 19.93 4.71
N ASN A 69 8.36 19.12 5.70
CA ASN A 69 9.76 18.84 6.06
C ASN A 69 10.48 17.92 5.05
N HIS A 70 9.76 17.28 4.13
CA HIS A 70 10.29 16.37 3.11
C HIS A 70 9.90 16.78 1.68
N ASN A 71 9.76 18.08 1.43
CA ASN A 71 9.24 18.63 0.17
C ASN A 71 10.00 18.17 -1.09
N SER A 72 11.32 17.96 -0.99
CA SER A 72 12.16 17.65 -2.15
C SER A 72 11.93 16.24 -2.71
N GLY A 73 11.22 15.37 -2.00
CA GLY A 73 10.96 13.99 -2.42
C GLY A 73 12.21 13.10 -2.55
N LYS A 74 13.43 13.63 -2.37
CA LYS A 74 14.72 12.96 -2.66
C LYS A 74 14.91 11.63 -1.92
N PHE A 75 14.21 11.45 -0.80
CA PHE A 75 14.25 10.22 -0.02
C PHE A 75 13.43 9.08 -0.66
N PHE A 76 12.38 9.41 -1.41
CA PHE A 76 11.40 8.46 -1.91
C PHE A 76 11.79 8.04 -3.34
N LYS A 77 12.35 6.84 -3.44
CA LYS A 77 12.74 6.26 -4.74
C LYS A 77 11.52 5.65 -5.43
N PRO A 78 11.43 5.71 -6.76
CA PRO A 78 10.33 5.07 -7.46
C PRO A 78 10.31 3.55 -7.21
N ARG A 79 9.13 3.02 -6.88
CA ARG A 79 8.89 1.64 -6.46
C ARG A 79 8.74 0.71 -7.67
N ARG A 80 9.78 0.62 -8.49
CA ARG A 80 9.77 -0.18 -9.74
C ARG A 80 9.50 -1.67 -9.53
N TYR A 81 9.75 -2.20 -8.33
CA TYR A 81 9.43 -3.59 -8.02
C TYR A 81 7.91 -3.87 -8.11
N LEU A 82 7.06 -2.88 -7.85
CA LEU A 82 5.60 -3.01 -7.97
C LEU A 82 5.12 -3.27 -9.40
N VAL A 83 5.90 -2.84 -10.40
CA VAL A 83 5.63 -3.12 -11.82
C VAL A 83 5.79 -4.62 -12.12
N VAL A 84 6.69 -5.29 -11.40
CA VAL A 84 6.90 -6.74 -11.52
C VAL A 84 5.87 -7.46 -10.66
N GLU A 85 5.78 -7.09 -9.38
CA GLU A 85 4.92 -7.72 -8.37
C GLU A 85 3.44 -7.70 -8.75
N PHE A 86 2.91 -6.58 -9.24
CA PHE A 86 1.51 -6.47 -9.66
C PHE A 86 1.34 -6.46 -11.19
N GLY A 87 2.39 -6.82 -11.94
CA GLY A 87 2.45 -6.59 -13.39
C GLY A 87 1.37 -7.30 -14.19
N SER A 88 0.98 -8.51 -13.79
CA SER A 88 -0.10 -9.28 -14.42
C SER A 88 -1.46 -8.57 -14.32
N TYR A 89 -1.79 -8.08 -13.12
CA TYR A 89 -3.01 -7.35 -12.81
C TYR A 89 -3.06 -6.00 -13.53
N LEU A 90 -1.94 -5.26 -13.49
CA LEU A 90 -1.83 -3.95 -14.14
C LEU A 90 -1.83 -4.04 -15.67
N THR A 91 -1.34 -5.14 -16.25
CA THR A 91 -1.43 -5.40 -17.70
C THR A 91 -2.88 -5.49 -18.15
N ARG A 92 -3.71 -6.29 -17.46
CA ARG A 92 -5.15 -6.40 -17.74
C ARG A 92 -5.87 -5.05 -17.60
N CYS A 93 -5.52 -4.26 -16.59
CA CYS A 93 -6.04 -2.91 -16.43
C CYS A 93 -5.70 -2.02 -17.64
N GLY A 94 -4.47 -2.13 -18.15
CA GLY A 94 -4.03 -1.36 -19.33
C GLY A 94 -4.73 -1.75 -20.63
N GLU A 95 -5.10 -3.02 -20.82
CA GLU A 95 -5.80 -3.50 -22.01
C GLU A 95 -7.18 -2.84 -22.19
N VAL A 96 -7.87 -2.57 -21.08
CA VAL A 96 -9.17 -1.89 -21.06
C VAL A 96 -9.08 -0.40 -20.70
N LYS A 97 -7.85 0.14 -20.63
CA LYS A 97 -7.58 1.54 -20.26
C LYS A 97 -8.23 1.97 -18.94
N ALA A 98 -8.19 1.08 -17.95
CA ALA A 98 -8.75 1.33 -16.64
C ALA A 98 -8.05 2.47 -15.89
N THR A 99 -8.74 3.00 -14.89
CA THR A 99 -8.17 3.87 -13.87
C THR A 99 -7.66 3.04 -12.70
N ILE A 100 -6.46 3.37 -12.23
CA ILE A 100 -5.89 2.92 -10.96
C ILE A 100 -6.05 4.05 -9.94
N VAL A 101 -6.52 3.74 -8.75
CA VAL A 101 -6.62 4.72 -7.65
C VAL A 101 -5.66 4.30 -6.54
N GLU A 102 -4.77 5.16 -6.06
CA GLU A 102 -3.89 4.86 -4.94
C GLU A 102 -4.30 5.65 -3.70
N ALA A 103 -4.60 4.95 -2.61
CA ALA A 103 -4.80 5.53 -1.29
C ALA A 103 -3.45 5.68 -0.58
N GLY A 104 -3.08 6.90 -0.19
CA GLY A 104 -1.79 7.20 0.43
C GLY A 104 -0.64 7.22 -0.58
N CYS A 105 -0.76 8.03 -1.63
CA CYS A 105 0.21 8.07 -2.72
C CYS A 105 1.58 8.64 -2.32
N GLY A 106 1.64 9.46 -1.27
CA GLY A 106 2.82 10.25 -0.92
C GLY A 106 3.38 10.99 -2.15
N HIS A 107 4.71 10.96 -2.33
CA HIS A 107 5.38 11.56 -3.50
C HIS A 107 5.20 10.77 -4.82
N GLY A 108 4.16 9.95 -4.97
CA GLY A 108 3.83 9.29 -6.25
C GLY A 108 4.81 8.19 -6.67
N CYS A 109 5.54 7.60 -5.72
CA CYS A 109 6.60 6.64 -6.02
C CYS A 109 6.11 5.33 -6.66
N SER A 110 4.84 4.96 -6.44
CA SER A 110 4.18 3.85 -7.15
C SER A 110 3.65 4.32 -8.50
N MET A 111 2.99 5.48 -8.53
CA MET A 111 2.38 6.07 -9.73
C MET A 111 3.36 6.18 -10.90
N TYR A 112 4.49 6.86 -10.71
CA TYR A 112 5.42 7.16 -11.82
C TYR A 112 5.86 5.92 -12.63
N PRO A 113 6.39 4.84 -12.01
CA PRO A 113 6.77 3.65 -12.78
C PRO A 113 5.57 2.88 -13.35
N ILE A 114 4.39 2.97 -12.73
CA ILE A 114 3.18 2.30 -13.24
C ILE A 114 2.66 2.98 -14.50
N ILE A 115 2.51 4.32 -14.48
CA ILE A 115 2.06 5.05 -15.67
C ILE A 115 3.12 4.99 -16.78
N GLU A 116 4.41 4.93 -16.47
CA GLU A 116 5.46 4.72 -17.46
C GLU A 116 5.30 3.37 -18.20
N LYS A 117 4.89 2.31 -17.48
CA LYS A 117 4.86 0.94 -18.02
C LYS A 117 3.52 0.53 -18.64
N PHE A 118 2.39 0.88 -18.01
CA PHE A 118 1.07 0.36 -18.35
C PHE A 118 0.17 1.44 -18.94
N SER A 119 -0.74 1.11 -19.86
CA SER A 119 -1.67 2.06 -20.48
C SER A 119 -2.90 2.34 -19.61
N VAL A 120 -2.66 2.86 -18.40
CA VAL A 120 -3.71 3.18 -17.41
C VAL A 120 -3.81 4.68 -17.15
N SER A 121 -4.97 5.13 -16.68
CA SER A 121 -5.10 6.41 -15.97
C SER A 121 -4.81 6.21 -14.48
N TYR A 122 -4.32 7.23 -13.78
CA TYR A 122 -3.96 7.12 -12.37
C TYR A 122 -4.55 8.25 -11.54
N ILE A 123 -5.17 7.94 -10.41
CA ILE A 123 -5.62 8.92 -9.44
C ILE A 123 -4.81 8.71 -8.16
N ALA A 124 -3.89 9.63 -7.91
CA ALA A 124 -3.10 9.67 -6.69
C ALA A 124 -3.93 10.35 -5.60
N THR A 125 -4.16 9.68 -4.48
CA THR A 125 -4.88 10.28 -3.36
C THR A 125 -4.08 10.18 -2.08
N ASP A 126 -4.19 11.20 -1.25
CA ASP A 126 -3.53 11.23 0.04
C ASP A 126 -4.40 11.98 1.05
N TYR A 127 -4.15 11.68 2.32
CA TYR A 127 -4.74 12.42 3.43
C TYR A 127 -4.10 13.80 3.57
N SER A 128 -2.82 13.94 3.21
CA SER A 128 -2.08 15.20 3.26
C SER A 128 -2.39 16.10 2.07
N ALA A 129 -2.85 17.32 2.34
CA ALA A 129 -3.00 18.34 1.30
C ALA A 129 -1.64 18.78 0.78
N GLU A 130 -0.63 18.86 1.65
CA GLU A 130 0.71 19.30 1.27
C GLU A 130 1.32 18.38 0.19
N VAL A 131 1.21 17.06 0.33
CA VAL A 131 1.79 16.15 -0.69
C VAL A 131 1.06 16.20 -2.03
N ILE A 132 -0.24 16.48 -2.02
CA ILE A 132 -1.01 16.72 -3.25
C ILE A 132 -0.47 17.97 -3.95
N HIS A 133 -0.24 19.06 -3.22
CA HIS A 133 0.36 20.28 -3.79
C HIS A 133 1.80 20.06 -4.29
N ILE A 134 2.59 19.24 -3.60
CA ILE A 134 3.95 18.86 -4.02
C ILE A 134 3.89 18.10 -5.35
N LEU A 135 3.02 17.08 -5.45
CA LEU A 135 2.85 16.28 -6.66
C LEU A 135 2.43 17.14 -7.85
N GLU A 136 1.43 18.00 -7.70
CA GLU A 136 0.91 18.82 -8.80
C GLU A 136 1.92 19.84 -9.35
N ARG A 137 2.94 20.17 -8.57
CA ARG A 137 4.05 21.07 -8.93
C ARG A 137 5.30 20.32 -9.40
N ASP A 138 5.34 18.99 -9.25
CA ASP A 138 6.43 18.17 -9.73
C ASP A 138 6.46 18.21 -11.28
N GLY A 139 7.63 18.53 -11.85
CA GLY A 139 7.81 18.57 -13.30
C GLY A 139 7.64 17.20 -13.98
N MET A 140 7.67 16.11 -13.21
CA MET A 140 7.40 14.76 -13.69
C MET A 140 5.90 14.38 -13.68
N PHE A 141 5.04 15.20 -13.07
CA PHE A 141 3.61 14.90 -12.94
C PHE A 141 2.86 15.05 -14.28
N ASP A 142 2.52 13.92 -14.91
CA ASP A 142 1.80 13.89 -16.18
C ASP A 142 0.29 14.06 -15.97
N LYS A 143 -0.19 15.30 -16.06
CA LYS A 143 -1.63 15.65 -15.93
C LYS A 143 -2.54 15.03 -17.00
N SER A 144 -1.99 14.55 -18.12
CA SER A 144 -2.80 13.87 -19.14
C SER A 144 -3.21 12.47 -18.69
N ARG A 145 -2.35 11.82 -17.90
CA ARG A 145 -2.50 10.44 -17.44
C ARG A 145 -2.76 10.29 -15.95
N SER A 146 -2.51 11.33 -15.18
CA SER A 146 -2.67 11.32 -13.74
C SER A 146 -3.47 12.52 -13.21
N SER A 147 -4.10 12.33 -12.07
CA SER A 147 -4.78 13.37 -11.30
C SER A 147 -4.49 13.14 -9.83
N ALA A 148 -4.49 14.20 -9.03
CA ALA A 148 -4.25 14.13 -7.60
C ALA A 148 -5.41 14.76 -6.84
N THR A 149 -5.87 14.14 -5.75
CA THR A 149 -6.93 14.72 -4.92
C THR A 149 -6.86 14.21 -3.47
N LEU A 150 -7.49 14.95 -2.55
CA LEU A 150 -7.56 14.56 -1.15
C LEU A 150 -8.48 13.37 -0.95
N TRP A 151 -8.02 12.38 -0.19
CA TRP A 151 -8.89 11.33 0.31
C TRP A 151 -8.36 10.77 1.64
N ASP A 152 -9.17 10.92 2.69
CA ASP A 152 -9.07 10.07 3.87
C ASP A 152 -9.69 8.70 3.55
N VAL A 153 -8.85 7.69 3.33
CA VAL A 153 -9.30 6.32 3.02
C VAL A 153 -10.20 5.73 4.12
N THR A 154 -10.15 6.25 5.36
CA THR A 154 -11.05 5.82 6.44
C THR A 154 -12.49 6.34 6.27
N LEU A 155 -12.71 7.28 5.34
CA LEU A 155 -14.00 7.84 4.97
C LEU A 155 -14.40 7.44 3.54
N ALA A 156 -15.69 7.57 3.25
CA ALA A 156 -16.21 7.36 1.91
C ALA A 156 -15.47 8.24 0.88
N ALA A 157 -15.27 7.73 -0.34
CA ALA A 157 -14.60 8.47 -1.40
C ALA A 157 -15.29 9.82 -1.65
N PRO A 158 -14.57 10.96 -1.54
CA PRO A 158 -15.17 12.28 -1.66
C PRO A 158 -15.31 12.69 -3.14
N GLU A 159 -16.10 13.73 -3.41
CA GLU A 159 -15.89 14.53 -4.62
C GLU A 159 -14.61 15.37 -4.45
N PRO A 160 -13.77 15.53 -5.49
CA PRO A 160 -14.01 15.20 -6.89
C PRO A 160 -13.53 13.79 -7.32
N LEU A 161 -13.16 12.89 -6.40
CA LEU A 161 -12.52 11.60 -6.75
C LEU A 161 -13.33 10.82 -7.80
N GLY A 162 -14.64 10.69 -7.61
CA GLY A 162 -15.53 10.01 -8.56
C GLY A 162 -15.51 10.65 -9.96
N SER A 163 -15.53 11.99 -10.01
CA SER A 163 -15.49 12.74 -11.28
C SER A 163 -14.17 12.65 -12.05
N LEU A 164 -13.07 12.28 -11.39
CA LEU A 164 -11.74 12.14 -11.99
C LEU A 164 -11.53 10.78 -12.67
N ILE A 165 -12.41 9.80 -12.41
CA ILE A 165 -12.29 8.43 -12.94
C ILE A 165 -12.50 8.43 -14.45
N LYS A 166 -11.52 7.89 -15.18
CA LYS A 166 -11.55 7.70 -16.63
C LYS A 166 -11.72 6.22 -16.94
N GLY A 167 -12.89 5.81 -17.39
CA GLY A 167 -13.20 4.39 -17.62
C GLY A 167 -13.45 3.62 -16.31
N PRO A 168 -13.36 2.29 -16.31
CA PRO A 168 -13.57 1.51 -15.10
C PRO A 168 -12.40 1.65 -14.11
N VAL A 169 -12.67 1.49 -12.82
CA VAL A 169 -11.61 1.34 -11.81
C VAL A 169 -11.16 -0.12 -11.81
N GLY A 170 -9.94 -0.35 -12.28
CA GLY A 170 -9.38 -1.71 -12.39
C GLY A 170 -8.77 -2.21 -11.08
N ALA A 171 -8.10 -1.30 -10.35
CA ALA A 171 -7.57 -1.59 -9.04
C ALA A 171 -7.50 -0.35 -8.15
N VAL A 172 -7.60 -0.59 -6.85
CA VAL A 172 -7.20 0.37 -5.80
C VAL A 172 -5.90 -0.12 -5.17
N MET A 173 -4.90 0.75 -5.08
CA MET A 173 -3.61 0.43 -4.46
C MET A 173 -3.54 1.00 -3.05
N SER A 174 -2.99 0.23 -2.11
CA SER A 174 -2.68 0.66 -0.75
C SER A 174 -1.25 0.21 -0.42
N ILE A 175 -0.29 1.12 -0.57
CA ILE A 175 1.15 0.83 -0.52
C ILE A 175 1.81 1.63 0.61
N PHE A 176 2.09 0.98 1.73
CA PHE A 176 2.58 1.59 2.98
C PHE A 176 1.61 2.65 3.56
N THR A 177 0.31 2.37 3.45
CA THR A 177 -0.76 3.32 3.81
C THR A 177 -1.45 2.91 5.11
N LEU A 178 -1.98 1.68 5.20
CA LEU A 178 -2.77 1.27 6.36
C LEU A 178 -1.91 1.08 7.62
N SER A 179 -0.59 0.94 7.50
CA SER A 179 0.30 0.99 8.66
C SER A 179 0.33 2.34 9.37
N ALA A 180 -0.03 3.43 8.69
CA ALA A 180 -0.21 4.74 9.29
C ALA A 180 -1.60 4.95 9.91
N VAL A 181 -2.55 4.06 9.62
CA VAL A 181 -3.95 4.14 10.05
C VAL A 181 -4.15 3.32 11.32
N HIS A 182 -4.91 3.85 12.28
CA HIS A 182 -5.23 3.11 13.50
C HIS A 182 -6.04 1.83 13.19
N PRO A 183 -5.75 0.67 13.82
CA PRO A 183 -6.39 -0.62 13.50
C PRO A 183 -7.92 -0.63 13.55
N SER A 184 -8.51 0.19 14.43
CA SER A 184 -9.98 0.34 14.52
C SER A 184 -10.64 0.88 13.24
N LYS A 185 -9.85 1.43 12.30
CA LYS A 185 -10.33 1.98 11.02
C LYS A 185 -9.97 1.09 9.83
N HIS A 186 -9.16 0.04 9.98
CA HIS A 186 -8.69 -0.76 8.84
C HIS A 186 -9.84 -1.41 8.05
N ILE A 187 -10.85 -1.97 8.74
CA ILE A 187 -12.02 -2.56 8.08
C ILE A 187 -12.77 -1.49 7.28
N ALA A 188 -13.02 -0.32 7.87
CA ALA A 188 -13.69 0.78 7.19
C ALA A 188 -12.90 1.23 5.95
N SER A 189 -11.57 1.34 6.06
CA SER A 189 -10.71 1.66 4.91
C SER A 189 -10.84 0.67 3.77
N LEU A 190 -10.81 -0.63 4.06
CA LEU A 190 -11.01 -1.69 3.06
C LEU A 190 -12.43 -1.65 2.47
N GLN A 191 -13.45 -1.36 3.27
CA GLN A 191 -14.84 -1.20 2.80
C GLN A 191 -15.00 0.01 1.87
N ASN A 192 -14.32 1.12 2.13
CA ASN A 192 -14.36 2.29 1.26
C ASN A 192 -13.66 2.03 -0.08
N MET A 193 -12.49 1.39 -0.07
CA MET A 193 -11.81 0.93 -1.29
C MET A 193 -12.69 -0.05 -2.10
N ARG A 194 -13.33 -1.01 -1.41
CA ARG A 194 -14.29 -1.94 -2.01
C ARG A 194 -15.48 -1.22 -2.64
N SER A 195 -16.04 -0.22 -1.96
CA SER A 195 -17.19 0.54 -2.45
C SER A 195 -16.83 1.31 -3.73
N LEU A 196 -15.62 1.89 -3.79
CA LEU A 196 -15.11 2.53 -5.00
C LEU A 196 -15.00 1.54 -6.17
N LEU A 197 -14.46 0.34 -5.92
CA LEU A 197 -14.39 -0.72 -6.92
C LEU A 197 -15.78 -1.13 -7.41
N LEU A 198 -16.73 -1.38 -6.50
CA LEU A 198 -18.10 -1.80 -6.86
C LEU A 198 -18.84 -0.76 -7.71
N ASN A 199 -18.65 0.52 -7.44
CA ASN A 199 -19.33 1.60 -8.15
C ASN A 199 -18.78 1.85 -9.56
N HIS A 200 -17.57 1.37 -9.86
CA HIS A 200 -16.86 1.67 -11.10
C HIS A 200 -16.22 0.43 -11.76
N ALA A 201 -16.61 -0.78 -11.38
CA ALA A 201 -16.01 -2.01 -11.89
C ALA A 201 -16.33 -2.25 -13.38
N ASP A 202 -15.38 -2.85 -14.07
CA ASP A 202 -15.63 -3.56 -15.33
C ASP A 202 -15.81 -5.05 -15.01
N PRO A 203 -16.89 -5.73 -15.47
CA PRO A 203 -17.09 -7.16 -15.19
C PRO A 203 -15.98 -8.09 -15.71
N SER A 204 -15.17 -7.65 -16.68
CA SER A 204 -13.99 -8.38 -17.16
C SER A 204 -12.77 -8.23 -16.24
N LEU A 205 -12.85 -7.32 -15.27
CA LEU A 205 -11.87 -7.11 -14.21
C LEU A 205 -12.43 -7.63 -12.89
N ASN A 206 -11.59 -8.31 -12.09
CA ASN A 206 -12.02 -8.86 -10.81
C ASN A 206 -12.17 -7.79 -9.70
N GLY A 207 -11.95 -6.51 -10.01
CA GLY A 207 -11.93 -5.39 -9.06
C GLY A 207 -11.00 -5.63 -7.87
N LEU A 208 -9.76 -5.15 -7.95
CA LEU A 208 -8.70 -5.58 -7.03
C LEU A 208 -8.26 -4.49 -6.07
N ILE A 209 -7.93 -4.87 -4.83
CA ILE A 209 -7.07 -4.09 -3.95
C ILE A 209 -5.68 -4.71 -3.99
N LEU A 210 -4.70 -3.92 -4.44
CA LEU A 210 -3.29 -4.30 -4.46
C LEU A 210 -2.62 -3.72 -3.21
N PHE A 211 -2.23 -4.60 -2.30
CA PHE A 211 -1.84 -4.22 -0.95
C PHE A 211 -0.37 -4.57 -0.68
N ARG A 212 0.37 -3.60 -0.15
CA ARG A 212 1.73 -3.79 0.33
C ARG A 212 1.94 -2.97 1.59
N ASP A 213 2.34 -3.59 2.69
CA ASP A 213 2.62 -2.83 3.93
C ASP A 213 3.67 -3.53 4.81
N TYR A 214 3.99 -2.98 5.98
CA TYR A 214 4.94 -3.59 6.91
C TYR A 214 4.40 -4.89 7.51
N GLY A 215 5.21 -5.95 7.52
CA GLY A 215 4.92 -7.18 8.25
C GLY A 215 5.54 -7.21 9.63
N ILE A 216 4.97 -8.01 10.53
CA ILE A 216 5.58 -8.29 11.85
C ILE A 216 7.05 -8.72 11.70
N HIS A 217 7.86 -8.40 12.71
CA HIS A 217 9.30 -8.67 12.74
C HIS A 217 10.13 -7.93 11.66
N ASP A 218 9.58 -6.94 10.94
CA ASP A 218 10.41 -5.99 10.20
C ASP A 218 11.41 -5.31 11.16
N MET A 219 12.66 -5.14 10.72
CA MET A 219 13.71 -4.52 11.53
C MET A 219 13.31 -3.15 12.10
N THR A 220 12.43 -2.37 11.45
CA THR A 220 11.97 -1.08 12.00
C THR A 220 11.08 -1.23 13.22
N MET A 221 10.35 -2.35 13.35
CA MET A 221 9.50 -2.67 14.51
C MET A 221 10.31 -2.57 15.81
N TYR A 222 11.51 -3.15 15.81
CA TYR A 222 12.43 -3.18 16.95
C TYR A 222 13.11 -1.85 17.27
N ARG A 223 12.94 -0.83 16.42
CA ARG A 223 13.56 0.49 16.62
C ARG A 223 12.64 1.49 17.30
N HIS A 224 11.34 1.21 17.34
CA HIS A 224 10.37 2.10 17.97
C HIS A 224 10.60 2.19 19.49
N LYS A 225 10.38 3.39 20.02
CA LYS A 225 10.48 3.69 21.46
C LYS A 225 9.12 3.73 22.15
N LEU A 226 8.06 3.90 21.37
CA LEU A 226 6.68 3.98 21.84
C LEU A 226 5.86 2.86 21.20
N ARG A 227 5.28 2.01 22.04
CA ARG A 227 4.48 0.85 21.66
C ARG A 227 3.11 0.95 22.31
N TYR A 228 2.05 0.85 21.52
CA TYR A 228 0.66 0.96 21.97
C TYR A 228 -0.06 -0.39 22.04
N SER A 229 0.40 -1.38 21.26
CA SER A 229 -0.05 -2.76 21.33
C SER A 229 1.07 -3.68 20.82
N ASP A 230 0.77 -4.97 20.61
CA ASP A 230 1.78 -5.88 20.09
C ASP A 230 2.32 -5.50 18.72
N THR A 231 1.47 -4.89 17.89
CA THR A 231 1.74 -4.56 16.48
C THR A 231 1.61 -3.07 16.16
N LEU A 232 1.12 -2.23 17.08
CA LEU A 232 0.97 -0.79 16.88
C LEU A 232 2.02 0.02 17.64
N PHE A 233 2.73 0.88 16.91
CA PHE A 233 3.82 1.71 17.43
C PHE A 233 3.63 3.18 17.08
N GLY A 234 4.15 4.05 17.95
CA GLY A 234 4.26 5.48 17.69
C GLY A 234 5.61 5.83 17.07
N ARG A 235 5.61 6.83 16.18
CA ARG A 235 6.81 7.47 15.64
C ARG A 235 7.07 8.79 16.37
N THR A 236 8.29 9.29 16.26
CA THR A 236 8.73 10.53 16.93
C THR A 236 8.05 11.79 16.37
N ASP A 237 7.57 11.72 15.12
CA ASP A 237 6.75 12.76 14.48
C ASP A 237 5.27 12.68 14.87
N GLY A 238 4.91 11.75 15.77
CA GLY A 238 3.55 11.56 16.25
C GLY A 238 2.63 10.81 15.29
N THR A 239 3.14 10.27 14.18
CA THR A 239 2.42 9.34 13.29
C THR A 239 2.54 7.89 13.78
N LEU A 240 1.81 6.96 13.15
CA LEU A 240 1.73 5.56 13.55
C LEU A 240 2.55 4.63 12.65
N SER A 241 2.86 3.44 13.17
CA SER A 241 3.34 2.31 12.40
C SER A 241 2.71 1.04 12.93
N TYR A 242 1.82 0.45 12.14
CA TYR A 242 1.26 -0.87 12.38
C TYR A 242 2.03 -1.92 11.56
N TYR A 243 2.32 -3.05 12.19
CA TYR A 243 2.98 -4.18 11.56
C TYR A 243 1.99 -5.33 11.39
N PHE A 244 1.69 -5.69 10.15
CA PHE A 244 0.64 -6.65 9.81
C PHE A 244 1.09 -8.09 10.04
N ASP A 245 0.21 -8.81 10.71
CA ASP A 245 0.15 -10.26 10.70
C ASP A 245 -0.76 -10.74 9.54
N LEU A 246 -0.46 -11.89 8.92
CA LEU A 246 -1.26 -12.39 7.79
C LEU A 246 -2.67 -12.78 8.22
N ASP A 247 -2.84 -13.44 9.36
CA ASP A 247 -4.17 -13.86 9.84
C ASP A 247 -5.02 -12.63 10.19
N TYR A 248 -4.40 -11.59 10.76
CA TYR A 248 -5.07 -10.31 10.96
C TYR A 248 -5.52 -9.68 9.64
N LEU A 249 -4.63 -9.57 8.63
CA LEU A 249 -4.98 -8.97 7.33
C LEU A 249 -6.10 -9.76 6.63
N ARG A 250 -6.05 -11.10 6.68
CA ARG A 250 -7.12 -11.97 6.16
C ARG A 250 -8.45 -11.67 6.85
N SER A 251 -8.44 -11.64 8.19
CA SER A 251 -9.65 -11.43 8.99
C SER A 251 -10.33 -10.08 8.69
N ILE A 252 -9.57 -8.99 8.58
CA ILE A 252 -10.14 -7.67 8.27
C ILE A 252 -10.58 -7.55 6.80
N ALA A 253 -9.93 -8.26 5.87
CA ALA A 253 -10.35 -8.30 4.47
C ALA A 253 -11.69 -9.03 4.32
N GLU A 254 -11.84 -10.19 4.96
CA GLU A 254 -13.10 -10.94 4.99
C GLU A 254 -14.21 -10.13 5.66
N ALA A 255 -13.93 -9.47 6.79
CA ALA A 255 -14.87 -8.58 7.47
C ALA A 255 -15.27 -7.36 6.61
N ALA A 256 -14.39 -6.92 5.70
CA ALA A 256 -14.69 -5.88 4.71
C ALA A 256 -15.46 -6.41 3.49
N GLY A 257 -15.72 -7.71 3.40
CA GLY A 257 -16.41 -8.34 2.27
C GLY A 257 -15.53 -8.52 1.04
N LEU A 258 -14.23 -8.70 1.24
CA LEU A 258 -13.24 -8.99 0.20
C LEU A 258 -12.79 -10.45 0.27
N TYR A 259 -12.41 -10.99 -0.88
CA TYR A 259 -11.79 -12.30 -1.00
C TYR A 259 -10.27 -12.15 -1.11
N VAL A 260 -9.53 -12.98 -0.39
CA VAL A 260 -8.07 -13.01 -0.46
C VAL A 260 -7.65 -13.91 -1.62
N LEU A 261 -7.00 -13.34 -2.64
CA LEU A 261 -6.43 -14.09 -3.76
C LEU A 261 -4.97 -14.46 -3.51
N GLU A 262 -4.19 -13.50 -3.01
CA GLU A 262 -2.80 -13.67 -2.62
C GLU A 262 -2.60 -13.05 -1.24
N LEU A 263 -1.82 -13.71 -0.37
CA LEU A 263 -1.48 -13.21 0.95
C LEU A 263 -0.25 -13.92 1.50
N GLU A 264 0.85 -13.18 1.63
CA GLU A 264 2.11 -13.72 2.13
C GLU A 264 3.04 -12.63 2.67
N TYR A 265 4.11 -13.07 3.33
CA TYR A 265 5.22 -12.20 3.65
C TYR A 265 6.20 -12.11 2.49
N ALA A 266 6.79 -10.93 2.30
CA ALA A 266 7.95 -10.72 1.46
C ALA A 266 9.11 -10.21 2.31
N THR A 267 10.12 -11.06 2.49
CA THR A 267 11.33 -10.81 3.27
C THR A 267 12.47 -10.32 2.36
N VAL A 268 12.96 -9.10 2.59
CA VAL A 268 14.00 -8.47 1.77
C VAL A 268 15.26 -8.21 2.60
N ARG A 269 16.42 -8.65 2.13
CA ARG A 269 17.72 -8.45 2.77
C ARG A 269 18.51 -7.40 2.00
N THR A 270 18.94 -6.34 2.70
CA THR A 270 19.84 -5.33 2.14
C THR A 270 21.10 -5.20 2.99
N ALA A 271 22.26 -5.50 2.42
CA ALA A 271 23.54 -5.35 3.10
C ALA A 271 24.22 -4.01 2.76
N ASN A 272 24.55 -3.22 3.78
CA ASN A 272 25.46 -2.09 3.65
C ASN A 272 26.89 -2.54 3.92
N ARG A 273 27.58 -2.99 2.85
CA ARG A 273 28.95 -3.50 2.93
C ARG A 273 29.95 -2.52 3.54
N LYS A 274 29.73 -1.19 3.39
CA LYS A 274 30.62 -0.16 3.95
C LYS A 274 30.49 -0.03 5.47
N LYS A 275 29.29 -0.27 6.01
CA LYS A 275 29.01 -0.18 7.46
C LYS A 275 29.02 -1.54 8.16
N GLY A 276 29.17 -2.63 7.41
CA GLY A 276 29.07 -3.99 7.94
C GLY A 276 27.67 -4.32 8.51
N THR A 277 26.64 -3.58 8.10
CA THR A 277 25.27 -3.77 8.61
C THR A 277 24.37 -4.47 7.60
N GLU A 278 23.56 -5.39 8.08
CA GLU A 278 22.48 -6.04 7.33
C GLU A 278 21.13 -5.46 7.76
N MET A 279 20.24 -5.21 6.80
CA MET A 279 18.87 -4.80 7.04
C MET A 279 17.93 -5.90 6.57
N ARG A 280 17.13 -6.43 7.49
CA ARG A 280 16.09 -7.42 7.23
C ARG A 280 14.73 -6.73 7.24
N ARG A 281 14.12 -6.63 6.08
CA ARG A 281 12.79 -6.00 5.91
C ARG A 281 11.75 -7.09 5.76
N VAL A 282 10.61 -6.91 6.38
CA VAL A 282 9.47 -7.81 6.27
C VAL A 282 8.28 -6.98 5.84
N PHE A 283 7.68 -7.38 4.73
CA PHE A 283 6.50 -6.75 4.17
C PHE A 283 5.38 -7.78 4.07
N VAL A 284 4.14 -7.33 4.09
CA VAL A 284 2.99 -8.13 3.66
C VAL A 284 2.65 -7.75 2.24
N HIS A 285 2.47 -8.75 1.40
CA HIS A 285 1.89 -8.66 0.07
C HIS A 285 0.48 -9.25 0.12
N ALA A 286 -0.48 -8.56 -0.49
CA ALA A 286 -1.79 -9.16 -0.72
C ALA A 286 -2.46 -8.64 -1.99
N VAL A 287 -3.24 -9.52 -2.60
CA VAL A 287 -4.19 -9.18 -3.65
C VAL A 287 -5.57 -9.56 -3.13
N LEU A 288 -6.42 -8.57 -2.93
CA LEU A 288 -7.79 -8.75 -2.46
C LEU A 288 -8.76 -8.46 -3.60
N SER A 289 -9.87 -9.17 -3.68
CA SER A 289 -10.85 -9.01 -4.74
C SER A 289 -12.26 -8.80 -4.19
N ILE A 290 -13.06 -8.02 -4.92
CA ILE A 290 -14.49 -7.89 -4.65
C ILE A 290 -15.30 -9.12 -5.13
N HIS A 291 -14.66 -10.02 -5.88
CA HIS A 291 -15.24 -11.25 -6.42
C HIS A 291 -14.49 -12.49 -5.89
N PRO A 292 -15.17 -13.64 -5.78
CA PRO A 292 -14.50 -14.88 -5.39
C PRO A 292 -13.46 -15.31 -6.43
N PRO A 293 -12.43 -16.08 -6.03
CA PRO A 293 -11.52 -16.70 -6.98
C PRO A 293 -12.29 -17.61 -7.95
N SER A 294 -11.95 -17.54 -9.24
CA SER A 294 -12.50 -18.37 -10.32
C SER A 294 -11.87 -19.75 -10.40
#